data_AF-A0A0M9AJB5-F1
#
_entry.id   AF-A0A0M9AJB5-F1
#
_cell.length_a   1.000
_cell.length_b   1.000
_cell.length_c   1.000
_cell.angle_alpha   90.00
_cell.angle_beta   90.00
_cell.angle_gamma   90.00
#
_symmetry.space_group_name_H-M   'P 1'
#
loop_
_entity.id
_entity.type
_entity.pdbx_description
1 polymer ?
#
loop_
_entity_poly.entity_id
_entity_poly.type
_entity_poly.pdbx_seq_one_letter_code
_entity_poly.pdbx_strand_id
1 'polypeptide(L)'
;MGHDHDETTGHDEAGHSHGEHEHGEHEHDSDHGQSHAEHTHDGHHAHDAEGVEIGVLTVSTSRTLDDDPAGDIIAAACEDAGHEIAERRLVADEMDAIEDAVAALLDDGVDVVLTTGGTGLTPDDVTVDAIEPLFDRPVPGFGELFRWLSYEEVGPMAMASRATAGVVDDRLVFCLPGSENAARTGAEKLVAPAVGHLLGLVRR
;
A
#
# COMPACT_ATOMS: atom_id res chain seq x y z
N MET A 1 25.57 -63.17 23.48
CA MET A 1 26.20 -63.54 22.19
C MET A 1 25.87 -62.41 21.22
N GLY A 2 26.81 -61.59 20.74
CA GLY A 2 28.23 -61.48 21.06
C GLY A 2 28.60 -60.14 21.73
N HIS A 3 29.90 -59.81 21.76
CA HIS A 3 30.51 -58.53 22.19
C HIS A 3 31.36 -57.99 21.04
N ASP A 4 31.28 -56.68 20.77
CA ASP A 4 32.15 -55.89 19.85
C ASP A 4 31.99 -54.41 20.28
N HIS A 5 32.91 -53.59 20.85
CA HIS A 5 34.33 -53.64 21.26
C HIS A 5 35.43 -53.14 20.29
N ASP A 6 35.54 -51.80 20.17
CA ASP A 6 36.75 -50.93 20.29
C ASP A 6 36.24 -49.47 20.43
N GLU A 7 36.71 -48.56 21.31
CA GLU A 7 38.05 -48.02 21.67
C GLU A 7 38.57 -46.98 20.64
N THR A 8 38.58 -45.67 21.00
CA THR A 8 39.73 -44.78 21.41
C THR A 8 40.77 -44.49 20.30
N THR A 9 41.60 -43.43 20.26
CA THR A 9 41.85 -42.17 21.02
C THR A 9 41.77 -40.97 20.01
N GLY A 10 41.86 -39.67 20.31
CA GLY A 10 42.52 -38.91 21.38
C GLY A 10 43.94 -38.50 20.95
N HIS A 11 44.16 -37.20 20.67
CA HIS A 11 45.48 -36.60 20.40
C HIS A 11 45.45 -35.07 20.60
N ASP A 12 45.99 -34.60 21.72
CA ASP A 12 46.43 -33.22 21.92
C ASP A 12 47.92 -33.10 21.53
N GLU A 13 48.34 -31.98 20.93
CA GLU A 13 49.74 -31.50 21.02
C GLU A 13 49.79 -29.98 21.10
N ALA A 14 50.74 -29.44 21.87
CA ALA A 14 51.00 -28.01 22.04
C ALA A 14 52.50 -27.72 21.87
N GLY A 15 52.85 -26.66 21.11
CA GLY A 15 54.23 -26.41 20.66
C GLY A 15 54.68 -24.94 20.69
N HIS A 16 55.27 -24.55 21.81
CA HIS A 16 56.23 -23.44 22.07
C HIS A 16 56.56 -22.36 20.98
N SER A 17 56.06 -21.15 21.23
CA SER A 17 56.80 -19.87 21.50
C SER A 17 57.85 -19.23 20.56
N HIS A 18 57.86 -17.89 20.62
CA HIS A 18 58.90 -16.88 20.29
C HIS A 18 59.08 -16.41 18.84
N GLY A 19 59.09 -15.07 18.68
CA GLY A 19 59.41 -14.35 17.44
C GLY A 19 58.88 -12.92 17.41
N GLU A 20 59.48 -11.99 18.16
CA GLU A 20 59.22 -10.54 18.00
C GLU A 20 60.14 -9.97 16.91
N HIS A 21 59.58 -9.30 15.89
CA HIS A 21 60.32 -8.37 15.01
C HIS A 21 59.35 -7.36 14.38
N GLU A 22 59.72 -6.08 14.41
CA GLU A 22 58.95 -4.96 13.83
C GLU A 22 59.46 -4.53 12.43
N HIS A 23 58.62 -3.72 11.77
CA HIS A 23 58.88 -2.85 10.62
C HIS A 23 58.96 -3.47 9.21
N GLY A 24 57.95 -3.11 8.40
CA GLY A 24 57.91 -3.14 6.94
C GLY A 24 56.73 -2.28 6.50
N GLU A 25 56.95 -1.34 5.58
CA GLU A 25 55.98 -0.28 5.25
C GLU A 25 55.19 -0.55 3.95
N HIS A 26 54.08 0.19 3.79
CA HIS A 26 53.34 0.42 2.54
C HIS A 26 52.62 -0.76 1.86
N GLU A 27 51.32 -0.88 2.14
CA GLU A 27 50.31 -1.07 1.08
C GLU A 27 49.27 0.06 1.17
N HIS A 28 48.66 0.43 0.04
CA HIS A 28 47.88 1.65 -0.10
C HIS A 28 46.66 1.39 -1.00
N ASP A 29 45.53 0.98 -0.43
CA ASP A 29 44.31 0.73 -1.20
C ASP A 29 43.04 1.32 -0.56
N SER A 30 42.55 2.38 -1.22
CA SER A 30 41.13 2.69 -1.44
C SER A 30 40.12 2.46 -0.31
N ASP A 31 40.12 3.33 0.71
CA ASP A 31 38.89 3.53 1.49
C ASP A 31 37.82 4.21 0.61
N HIS A 32 36.84 3.42 0.18
CA HIS A 32 35.60 3.86 -0.45
C HIS A 32 34.38 3.35 0.35
N GLY A 33 34.45 3.50 1.67
CA GLY A 33 33.27 3.50 2.54
C GLY A 33 32.33 4.65 2.18
N GLN A 34 31.53 4.48 1.12
CA GLN A 34 30.49 5.43 0.73
C GLN A 34 29.49 5.55 1.88
N SER A 35 29.50 6.70 2.57
CA SER A 35 28.40 7.06 3.45
C SER A 35 27.13 7.10 2.62
N HIS A 36 26.19 6.18 2.87
CA HIS A 36 24.83 6.31 2.37
C HIS A 36 24.23 7.58 2.98
N ALA A 37 24.35 8.69 2.25
CA ALA A 37 23.62 9.89 2.55
C ALA A 37 22.13 9.56 2.45
N GLU A 38 21.37 9.94 3.46
CA GLU A 38 19.91 9.86 3.43
C GLU A 38 19.44 10.75 2.29
N HIS A 39 19.00 10.15 1.18
CA HIS A 39 18.39 10.85 0.06
C HIS A 39 16.98 11.30 0.44
N THR A 40 16.90 12.29 1.33
CA THR A 40 15.66 13.04 1.54
C THR A 40 15.21 13.59 0.19
N HIS A 41 13.97 13.32 -0.20
CA HIS A 41 13.42 13.76 -1.49
C HIS A 41 12.94 15.23 -1.42
N ASP A 42 13.76 16.08 -0.79
CA ASP A 42 13.52 17.51 -0.65
C ASP A 42 13.62 18.21 -2.02
N GLY A 43 12.47 18.44 -2.66
CA GLY A 43 12.44 19.27 -3.86
C GLY A 43 11.14 19.34 -4.67
N HIS A 44 10.16 18.45 -4.44
CA HIS A 44 8.98 18.34 -5.32
C HIS A 44 7.64 18.77 -4.69
N HIS A 45 7.58 19.06 -3.39
CA HIS A 45 6.36 19.43 -2.63
C HIS A 45 5.79 20.84 -2.92
N ALA A 46 6.08 21.43 -4.09
CA ALA A 46 5.69 22.80 -4.41
C ALA A 46 4.22 22.97 -4.86
N HIS A 47 3.47 21.86 -4.96
CA HIS A 47 2.12 21.82 -5.52
C HIS A 47 1.19 20.81 -4.81
N ASP A 48 1.55 20.36 -3.60
CA ASP A 48 0.76 19.40 -2.85
C ASP A 48 -0.56 20.06 -2.43
N ALA A 49 -1.70 19.39 -2.67
CA ALA A 49 -3.00 19.89 -2.27
C ALA A 49 -3.19 19.70 -0.75
N GLU A 50 -3.29 20.81 -0.02
CA GLU A 50 -3.67 20.86 1.39
C GLU A 50 -5.21 20.80 1.51
N GLY A 51 -5.75 19.93 2.38
CA GLY A 51 -7.19 19.83 2.63
C GLY A 51 -8.00 19.27 1.47
N VAL A 52 -7.73 18.00 1.10
CA VAL A 52 -8.42 17.31 -0.01
C VAL A 52 -9.86 16.96 0.38
N GLU A 53 -10.83 17.27 -0.48
CA GLU A 53 -12.24 16.84 -0.30
C GLU A 53 -12.44 15.38 -0.73
N ILE A 54 -12.75 14.49 0.21
CA ILE A 54 -12.81 13.04 -0.01
C ILE A 54 -14.24 12.50 0.11
N GLY A 55 -14.66 11.72 -0.89
CA GLY A 55 -15.90 10.94 -0.87
C GLY A 55 -15.60 9.46 -0.61
N VAL A 56 -16.30 8.84 0.35
CA VAL A 56 -16.16 7.40 0.63
C VAL A 56 -17.40 6.66 0.11
N LEU A 57 -17.20 5.63 -0.72
CA LEU A 57 -18.27 4.83 -1.31
C LEU A 57 -18.17 3.36 -0.89
N THR A 58 -19.02 2.95 0.05
CA THR A 58 -19.10 1.54 0.48
C THR A 58 -20.01 0.76 -0.47
N VAL A 59 -19.48 -0.27 -1.10
CA VAL A 59 -20.22 -1.17 -2.00
C VAL A 59 -20.55 -2.45 -1.23
N SER A 60 -21.80 -2.61 -0.80
CA SER A 60 -22.30 -3.87 -0.25
C SER A 60 -23.82 -3.93 -0.15
N THR A 61 -24.38 -5.02 -0.66
CA THR A 61 -25.76 -5.48 -0.40
C THR A 61 -26.04 -5.90 1.05
N SER A 62 -25.03 -5.96 1.93
CA SER A 62 -25.13 -6.56 3.28
C SER A 62 -24.93 -5.60 4.45
N ARG A 63 -24.41 -4.39 4.20
CA ARG A 63 -24.05 -3.39 5.23
C ARG A 63 -25.04 -2.22 5.28
N THR A 64 -24.91 -1.38 6.29
CA THR A 64 -25.55 -0.06 6.39
C THR A 64 -24.52 0.96 6.85
N LEU A 65 -24.78 2.27 6.70
CA LEU A 65 -23.86 3.31 7.19
C LEU A 65 -23.68 3.29 8.73
N ASP A 66 -24.60 2.66 9.48
CA ASP A 66 -24.46 2.40 10.92
C ASP A 66 -23.63 1.13 11.25
N ASP A 67 -23.24 0.34 10.25
CA ASP A 67 -22.44 -0.89 10.34
C ASP A 67 -21.48 -0.98 9.14
N ASP A 68 -20.67 0.06 8.96
CA ASP A 68 -19.68 0.18 7.89
C ASP A 68 -18.26 0.40 8.45
N PRO A 69 -17.66 -0.64 9.10
CA PRO A 69 -16.34 -0.50 9.71
C PRO A 69 -15.22 -0.32 8.68
N ALA A 70 -15.44 -0.66 7.40
CA ALA A 70 -14.47 -0.44 6.34
C ALA A 70 -14.45 1.03 5.90
N GLY A 71 -15.61 1.65 5.67
CA GLY A 71 -15.74 3.08 5.43
C GLY A 71 -15.37 3.93 6.64
N ASP A 72 -15.63 3.46 7.87
CA ASP A 72 -15.19 4.13 9.11
C ASP A 72 -13.66 4.22 9.17
N ILE A 73 -12.95 3.13 8.85
CA ILE A 73 -11.48 3.09 8.82
C ILE A 73 -10.93 4.01 7.73
N ILE A 74 -11.55 4.05 6.55
CA ILE A 74 -11.14 4.93 5.46
C ILE A 74 -11.34 6.40 5.84
N ALA A 75 -12.51 6.75 6.39
CA ALA A 75 -12.80 8.10 6.86
C ALA A 75 -11.78 8.58 7.90
N ALA A 76 -11.60 7.81 8.98
CA ALA A 76 -10.67 8.16 10.05
C ALA A 76 -9.21 8.30 9.56
N ALA A 77 -8.74 7.40 8.69
CA ALA A 77 -7.37 7.45 8.15
C ALA A 77 -7.12 8.68 7.26
N CYS A 78 -8.16 9.20 6.61
CA CYS A 78 -8.09 10.43 5.82
C CYS A 78 -8.20 11.69 6.70
N GLU A 79 -9.07 11.69 7.72
CA GLU A 79 -9.21 12.78 8.70
C GLU A 79 -7.92 12.95 9.54
N ASP A 80 -7.33 11.85 10.03
CA ASP A 80 -6.05 11.85 10.78
C ASP A 80 -4.87 12.36 9.92
N ALA A 81 -4.98 12.29 8.60
CA ALA A 81 -4.00 12.84 7.65
C ALA A 81 -4.26 14.31 7.25
N GLY A 82 -5.35 14.92 7.73
CA GLY A 82 -5.70 16.33 7.48
C GLY A 82 -6.52 16.58 6.21
N HIS A 83 -7.22 15.58 5.70
CA HIS A 83 -8.19 15.70 4.60
C HIS A 83 -9.63 15.78 5.13
N GLU A 84 -10.57 16.28 4.34
CA GLU A 84 -11.96 16.47 4.76
C GLU A 84 -12.89 15.42 4.12
N ILE A 85 -13.70 14.71 4.92
CA ILE A 85 -14.71 13.77 4.40
C ILE A 85 -15.96 14.55 4.00
N ALA A 86 -16.07 14.84 2.70
CA ALA A 86 -17.19 15.59 2.13
C ALA A 86 -18.50 14.78 2.19
N GLU A 87 -18.46 13.49 1.85
CA GLU A 87 -19.62 12.59 1.99
C GLU A 87 -19.22 11.12 2.17
N ARG A 88 -20.10 10.34 2.82
CA ARG A 88 -20.10 8.87 2.80
C ARG A 88 -21.38 8.34 2.17
N ARG A 89 -21.25 7.53 1.12
CA ARG A 89 -22.35 6.86 0.41
C ARG A 89 -22.23 5.34 0.55
N LEU A 90 -23.36 4.63 0.47
CA LEU A 90 -23.41 3.17 0.42
C LEU A 90 -24.35 2.72 -0.69
N VAL A 91 -23.90 1.77 -1.52
CA VAL A 91 -24.65 1.23 -2.67
C VAL A 91 -24.60 -0.30 -2.70
N ALA A 92 -25.51 -0.89 -3.47
CA ALA A 92 -25.51 -2.32 -3.78
C ALA A 92 -24.36 -2.70 -4.71
N ASP A 93 -24.08 -4.00 -4.80
CA ASP A 93 -23.08 -4.61 -5.69
C ASP A 93 -23.58 -4.66 -7.15
N GLU A 94 -23.95 -3.50 -7.72
CA GLU A 94 -24.53 -3.33 -9.07
C GLU A 94 -23.76 -2.26 -9.86
N MET A 95 -23.37 -2.55 -11.12
CA MET A 95 -22.49 -1.66 -11.92
C MET A 95 -23.05 -0.24 -12.05
N ASP A 96 -24.26 -0.09 -12.61
CA ASP A 96 -24.95 1.20 -12.79
C ASP A 96 -24.99 2.01 -11.48
N ALA A 97 -25.24 1.36 -10.34
CA ALA A 97 -25.33 2.02 -9.03
C ALA A 97 -23.97 2.48 -8.48
N ILE A 98 -22.88 1.81 -8.86
CA ILE A 98 -21.51 2.18 -8.51
C ILE A 98 -21.04 3.33 -9.42
N GLU A 99 -21.31 3.25 -10.72
CA GLU A 99 -21.00 4.29 -11.71
C GLU A 99 -21.74 5.60 -11.38
N ASP A 100 -23.07 5.56 -11.19
CA ASP A 100 -23.89 6.71 -10.80
C ASP A 100 -23.40 7.34 -9.49
N ALA A 101 -23.03 6.53 -8.49
CA ALA A 101 -22.61 7.04 -7.18
C ALA A 101 -21.22 7.70 -7.20
N VAL A 102 -20.27 7.17 -7.98
CA VAL A 102 -18.98 7.82 -8.20
C VAL A 102 -19.16 9.10 -9.02
N ALA A 103 -19.89 9.04 -10.14
CA ALA A 103 -20.16 10.22 -10.98
C ALA A 103 -20.81 11.35 -10.17
N ALA A 104 -21.83 11.05 -9.37
CA ALA A 104 -22.49 12.04 -8.53
C ALA A 104 -21.58 12.62 -7.43
N LEU A 105 -20.65 11.85 -6.85
CA LEU A 105 -19.68 12.40 -5.90
C LEU A 105 -18.75 13.42 -6.58
N LEU A 106 -18.28 13.11 -7.80
CA LEU A 106 -17.41 13.99 -8.59
C LEU A 106 -18.16 15.26 -9.03
N ASP A 107 -19.43 15.15 -9.44
CA ASP A 107 -20.33 16.27 -9.77
C ASP A 107 -20.61 17.18 -8.54
N ASP A 108 -20.78 16.60 -7.35
CA ASP A 108 -20.94 17.33 -6.09
C ASP A 108 -19.66 18.07 -5.65
N GLY A 109 -18.52 17.81 -6.32
CA GLY A 109 -17.29 18.62 -6.27
C GLY A 109 -16.03 17.85 -5.85
N VAL A 110 -16.21 16.70 -5.20
CA VAL A 110 -15.20 15.87 -4.52
C VAL A 110 -13.88 15.79 -5.28
N ASP A 111 -12.76 15.96 -4.58
CA ASP A 111 -11.41 15.85 -5.15
C ASP A 111 -11.04 14.39 -5.43
N VAL A 112 -11.37 13.48 -4.51
CA VAL A 112 -10.97 12.08 -4.55
C VAL A 112 -12.04 11.15 -4.00
N VAL A 113 -12.36 10.07 -4.73
CA VAL A 113 -13.28 9.03 -4.27
C VAL A 113 -12.51 7.77 -3.85
N LEU A 114 -12.78 7.26 -2.64
CA LEU A 114 -12.30 5.96 -2.17
C LEU A 114 -13.50 5.00 -2.07
N THR A 115 -13.53 3.98 -2.91
CA THR A 115 -14.54 2.91 -2.81
C THR A 115 -14.04 1.76 -1.94
N THR A 116 -14.95 1.06 -1.24
CA THR A 116 -14.63 -0.15 -0.49
C THR A 116 -15.70 -1.23 -0.64
N GLY A 117 -15.31 -2.42 -1.09
CA GLY A 117 -16.25 -3.51 -1.42
C GLY A 117 -16.21 -3.91 -2.90
N GLY A 118 -16.92 -4.99 -3.25
CA GLY A 118 -17.08 -5.50 -4.63
C GLY A 118 -15.83 -5.72 -5.49
N THR A 119 -14.61 -5.79 -4.92
CA THR A 119 -13.35 -6.04 -5.65
C THR A 119 -12.85 -7.49 -5.60
N GLY A 120 -13.66 -8.44 -5.10
CA GLY A 120 -13.30 -9.86 -4.97
C GLY A 120 -13.31 -10.63 -6.29
N LEU A 121 -13.62 -11.92 -6.23
CA LEU A 121 -13.61 -12.85 -7.38
C LEU A 121 -14.93 -13.64 -7.53
N THR A 122 -16.01 -13.19 -6.88
CA THR A 122 -17.36 -13.74 -7.04
C THR A 122 -18.08 -13.07 -8.22
N PRO A 123 -19.21 -13.61 -8.72
CA PRO A 123 -19.95 -12.98 -9.81
C PRO A 123 -20.54 -11.61 -9.47
N ASP A 124 -20.71 -11.33 -8.18
CA ASP A 124 -21.31 -10.11 -7.65
C ASP A 124 -20.23 -9.02 -7.37
N ASP A 125 -18.94 -9.38 -7.40
CA ASP A 125 -17.82 -8.44 -7.27
C ASP A 125 -17.62 -7.64 -8.58
N VAL A 126 -18.35 -6.53 -8.74
CA VAL A 126 -18.36 -5.73 -9.99
C VAL A 126 -17.70 -4.34 -9.90
N THR A 127 -17.22 -3.91 -8.72
CA THR A 127 -16.72 -2.53 -8.51
C THR A 127 -15.52 -2.18 -9.39
N VAL A 128 -14.66 -3.15 -9.69
CA VAL A 128 -13.48 -2.92 -10.55
C VAL A 128 -13.91 -2.81 -12.01
N ASP A 129 -14.80 -3.69 -12.46
CA ASP A 129 -15.28 -3.76 -13.83
C ASP A 129 -16.19 -2.58 -14.20
N ALA A 130 -16.82 -1.95 -13.20
CA ALA A 130 -17.57 -0.68 -13.31
C ALA A 130 -16.67 0.55 -13.36
N ILE A 131 -15.58 0.59 -12.58
CA ILE A 131 -14.78 1.81 -12.38
C ILE A 131 -13.56 1.92 -13.31
N GLU A 132 -12.89 0.82 -13.68
CA GLU A 132 -11.75 0.89 -14.62
C GLU A 132 -12.10 1.48 -16.02
N PRO A 133 -13.31 1.27 -16.58
CA PRO A 133 -13.72 1.92 -17.83
C PRO A 133 -13.83 3.45 -17.76
N LEU A 134 -13.96 4.03 -16.56
CA LEU A 134 -14.08 5.47 -16.35
C LEU A 134 -12.72 6.19 -16.35
N PHE A 135 -11.61 5.45 -16.26
CA PHE A 135 -10.28 6.05 -16.10
C PHE A 135 -9.74 6.68 -17.39
N ASP A 136 -9.60 8.01 -17.39
CA ASP A 136 -8.75 8.75 -18.35
C ASP A 136 -7.30 8.24 -18.34
N ARG A 137 -6.83 7.83 -17.16
CA ARG A 137 -5.44 7.44 -16.91
C ARG A 137 -5.35 6.50 -15.71
N PRO A 138 -5.03 5.21 -15.87
CA PRO A 138 -4.85 4.30 -14.74
C PRO A 138 -3.59 4.65 -13.93
N VAL A 139 -3.61 4.34 -12.64
CA VAL A 139 -2.50 4.48 -11.67
C VAL A 139 -2.10 3.07 -11.20
N PRO A 140 -1.50 2.22 -12.07
CA PRO A 140 -1.31 0.78 -11.80
C PRO A 140 -0.44 0.50 -10.57
N GLY A 141 0.52 1.39 -10.27
CA GLY A 141 1.39 1.30 -9.10
C GLY A 141 0.64 1.25 -7.77
N PHE A 142 -0.57 1.80 -7.67
CA PHE A 142 -1.41 1.66 -6.48
C PHE A 142 -1.79 0.20 -6.21
N GLY A 143 -2.34 -0.49 -7.22
CA GLY A 143 -2.72 -1.90 -7.10
C GLY A 143 -1.52 -2.81 -6.91
N GLU A 144 -0.39 -2.49 -7.52
CA GLU A 144 0.89 -3.20 -7.34
C GLU A 144 1.40 -3.09 -5.90
N LEU A 145 1.49 -1.87 -5.36
CA LEU A 145 1.90 -1.62 -3.96
C LEU A 145 0.91 -2.20 -2.96
N PHE A 146 -0.40 -2.09 -3.23
CA PHE A 146 -1.44 -2.71 -2.40
C PHE A 146 -1.25 -4.23 -2.31
N ARG A 147 -1.01 -4.90 -3.45
CA ARG A 147 -0.77 -6.35 -3.48
C ARG A 147 0.57 -6.74 -2.84
N TRP A 148 1.60 -5.89 -2.94
CA TRP A 148 2.86 -6.10 -2.21
C TRP A 148 2.64 -6.06 -0.69
N LEU A 149 2.08 -4.97 -0.15
CA LEU A 149 1.81 -4.83 1.29
C LEU A 149 0.86 -5.92 1.79
N SER A 150 -0.17 -6.27 1.01
CA SER A 150 -1.09 -7.36 1.33
C SER A 150 -0.40 -8.73 1.36
N TYR A 151 0.66 -8.96 0.58
CA TYR A 151 1.40 -10.22 0.60
C TYR A 151 2.17 -10.41 1.92
N GLU A 152 2.61 -9.33 2.56
CA GLU A 152 3.23 -9.37 3.89
C GLU A 152 2.20 -9.72 4.99
N GLU A 153 0.91 -9.39 4.79
CA GLU A 153 -0.18 -9.60 5.76
C GLU A 153 -0.95 -10.91 5.57
N VAL A 154 -1.26 -11.29 4.32
CA VAL A 154 -2.09 -12.47 3.97
C VAL A 154 -1.43 -13.44 3.00
N GLY A 155 -0.15 -13.22 2.65
CA GLY A 155 0.62 -14.12 1.77
C GLY A 155 -0.01 -14.28 0.39
N PRO A 156 -0.02 -15.50 -0.19
CA PRO A 156 -0.55 -15.76 -1.53
C PRO A 156 -2.00 -15.30 -1.77
N MET A 157 -2.81 -15.10 -0.73
CA MET A 157 -4.18 -14.59 -0.86
C MET A 157 -4.23 -13.16 -1.41
N ALA A 158 -3.15 -12.39 -1.30
CA ALA A 158 -3.02 -11.06 -1.92
C ALA A 158 -3.22 -11.09 -3.45
N MET A 159 -2.98 -12.23 -4.10
CA MET A 159 -3.24 -12.45 -5.53
C MET A 159 -4.72 -12.26 -5.91
N ALA A 160 -5.64 -12.44 -4.96
CA ALA A 160 -7.07 -12.24 -5.19
C ALA A 160 -7.54 -10.77 -5.04
N SER A 161 -6.66 -9.84 -4.63
CA SER A 161 -7.03 -8.43 -4.52
C SER A 161 -6.98 -7.72 -5.88
N ARG A 162 -8.16 -7.33 -6.38
CA ARG A 162 -8.30 -6.45 -7.55
C ARG A 162 -8.30 -4.95 -7.18
N ALA A 163 -7.61 -4.55 -6.11
CA ALA A 163 -7.39 -3.14 -5.81
C ALA A 163 -6.79 -2.40 -7.03
N THR A 164 -7.38 -1.27 -7.39
CA THR A 164 -7.08 -0.48 -8.60
C THR A 164 -7.33 1.01 -8.36
N ALA A 165 -6.77 1.88 -9.21
CA ALA A 165 -6.96 3.33 -9.12
C ALA A 165 -6.70 4.03 -10.46
N GLY A 166 -7.25 5.22 -10.63
CA GLY A 166 -7.13 6.02 -11.85
C GLY A 166 -7.48 7.49 -11.66
N VAL A 167 -7.23 8.25 -12.72
CA VAL A 167 -7.67 9.64 -12.91
C VAL A 167 -8.99 9.64 -13.68
N VAL A 168 -9.93 10.48 -13.26
CA VAL A 168 -11.22 10.75 -13.93
C VAL A 168 -11.49 12.25 -13.81
N ASP A 169 -11.65 12.99 -14.91
CA ASP A 169 -12.04 14.44 -14.90
C ASP A 169 -11.22 15.32 -13.92
N ASP A 170 -9.89 15.18 -13.96
CA ASP A 170 -8.91 15.83 -13.06
C ASP A 170 -9.15 15.58 -11.55
N ARG A 171 -9.79 14.45 -11.23
CA ARG A 171 -9.96 13.83 -9.90
C ARG A 171 -9.22 12.50 -9.82
N LEU A 172 -9.18 11.90 -8.63
CA LEU A 172 -8.67 10.53 -8.43
C LEU A 172 -9.78 9.61 -7.92
N VAL A 173 -9.77 8.36 -8.36
CA VAL A 173 -10.64 7.30 -7.84
C VAL A 173 -9.78 6.09 -7.45
N PHE A 174 -9.98 5.57 -6.25
CA PHE A 174 -9.30 4.39 -5.71
C PHE A 174 -10.33 3.35 -5.28
N CYS A 175 -10.11 2.08 -5.64
CA CYS A 175 -10.98 0.96 -5.24
C CYS A 175 -10.25 0.00 -4.29
N LEU A 176 -10.83 -0.22 -3.10
CA LEU A 176 -10.29 -1.08 -2.04
C LEU A 176 -11.17 -2.31 -1.77
N PRO A 177 -10.59 -3.47 -1.41
CA PRO A 177 -11.38 -4.61 -0.93
C PRO A 177 -12.11 -4.30 0.38
N GLY A 178 -13.37 -4.72 0.49
CA GLY A 178 -14.28 -4.43 1.62
C GLY A 178 -13.99 -5.14 2.95
N SER A 179 -12.72 -5.45 3.26
CA SER A 179 -12.33 -5.98 4.57
C SER A 179 -11.55 -4.92 5.37
N GLU A 180 -11.75 -4.87 6.68
CA GLU A 180 -11.16 -3.85 7.56
C GLU A 180 -9.64 -3.74 7.44
N ASN A 181 -8.93 -4.86 7.28
CA ASN A 181 -7.47 -4.87 7.05
C ASN A 181 -7.09 -4.29 5.67
N ALA A 182 -7.88 -4.57 4.64
CA ALA A 182 -7.65 -4.04 3.29
C ALA A 182 -7.96 -2.54 3.21
N ALA A 183 -9.08 -2.10 3.82
CA ALA A 183 -9.40 -0.69 4.03
C ALA A 183 -8.25 0.04 4.74
N ARG A 184 -7.72 -0.54 5.82
CA ARG A 184 -6.59 0.00 6.59
C ARG A 184 -5.29 0.10 5.78
N THR A 185 -4.85 -1.01 5.19
CA THR A 185 -3.63 -1.06 4.36
C THR A 185 -3.73 -0.16 3.12
N GLY A 186 -4.94 0.05 2.58
CA GLY A 186 -5.20 1.00 1.51
C GLY A 186 -5.11 2.47 1.96
N ALA A 187 -5.94 2.86 2.94
CA ALA A 187 -6.06 4.24 3.35
C ALA A 187 -4.81 4.75 4.10
N GLU A 188 -4.42 4.09 5.20
CA GLU A 188 -3.33 4.57 6.08
C GLU A 188 -1.96 4.53 5.40
N LYS A 189 -1.67 3.48 4.63
CA LYS A 189 -0.30 3.23 4.10
C LYS A 189 -0.07 3.74 2.68
N LEU A 190 -1.14 3.97 1.90
CA LEU A 190 -1.02 4.35 0.48
C LEU A 190 -1.75 5.65 0.14
N VAL A 191 -3.06 5.75 0.38
CA VAL A 191 -3.84 6.90 -0.14
C VAL A 191 -3.65 8.15 0.71
N ALA A 192 -4.03 8.11 2.00
CA ALA A 192 -4.01 9.28 2.87
C ALA A 192 -2.66 10.04 2.92
N PRO A 193 -1.47 9.39 2.98
CA PRO A 193 -0.19 10.09 2.98
C PRO A 193 0.28 10.58 1.60
N ALA A 194 -0.34 10.17 0.48
CA ALA A 194 0.10 10.51 -0.87
C ALA A 194 -0.90 11.35 -1.67
N VAL A 195 -2.19 11.34 -1.29
CA VAL A 195 -3.30 11.84 -2.11
C VAL A 195 -3.17 13.32 -2.50
N GLY A 196 -2.76 14.20 -1.58
CA GLY A 196 -2.55 15.63 -1.87
C GLY A 196 -1.47 15.88 -2.92
N HIS A 197 -0.37 15.11 -2.90
CA HIS A 197 0.67 15.20 -3.92
C HIS A 197 0.19 14.65 -5.27
N LEU A 198 -0.49 13.49 -5.27
CA LEU A 198 -1.03 12.88 -6.49
C LEU A 198 -2.05 13.81 -7.17
N LEU A 199 -2.93 14.46 -6.40
CA LEU A 199 -3.91 15.42 -6.92
C LEU A 199 -3.23 16.67 -7.51
N GLY A 200 -2.17 17.17 -6.87
CA GLY A 200 -1.31 18.25 -7.38
C GLY A 200 -0.57 17.90 -8.68
N LEU A 201 -0.29 16.62 -8.93
CA LEU A 201 0.26 16.13 -10.21
C LEU A 201 -0.82 15.94 -11.29
N VAL A 202 -2.07 15.69 -10.91
CA VAL A 202 -3.21 15.56 -11.84
C VAL A 202 -3.62 16.93 -12.39
N ARG A 203 -3.79 17.93 -11.53
CA ARG A 203 -4.39 19.25 -11.84
C ARG A 203 -3.39 20.26 -12.44
N ARG A 204 -2.50 19.84 -13.34
CA ARG A 204 -1.32 20.60 -13.79
C ARG A 204 -1.21 20.85 -15.30
#